data_AF-A0A4P7GIM6-F1
#
_entry.id   AF-A0A4P7GIM6-F1
#
_cell.length_a   1.000
_cell.length_b   1.000
_cell.length_c   1.000
_cell.angle_alpha   90.00
_cell.angle_beta   90.00
_cell.angle_gamma   90.00
#
_symmetry.space_group_name_H-M   'P 1'
#
loop_
_entity.id
_entity.type
_entity.pdbx_description
1 polymer ?
#
loop_
_entity_poly.entity_id
_entity_poly.type
_entity_poly.pdbx_seq_one_letter_code
_entity_poly.pdbx_strand_id
1 'polypeptide(L)'
;MTGIPGPRERRQASPWPFVGMIGMACVAFLIGASVLVVPWYVVALLLALWAMVLFVATAWWSLHPSWVPWLPVAVAVVWFVTVVAGTVAFGWG
;
A
#
# COMPACT_ATOMS: atom_id res chain seq x y z
N MET A 1 -32.67 -38.81 8.44
CA MET A 1 -31.48 -38.20 9.06
C MET A 1 -31.39 -36.76 8.59
N THR A 2 -32.09 -35.85 9.26
CA THR A 2 -32.07 -34.42 8.99
C THR A 2 -30.88 -33.81 9.72
N GLY A 3 -29.75 -33.66 9.03
CA GLY A 3 -28.58 -32.97 9.58
C GLY A 3 -28.92 -31.50 9.79
N ILE A 4 -29.02 -31.05 11.04
CA ILE A 4 -29.00 -29.63 11.38
C ILE A 4 -27.70 -29.08 10.77
N PRO A 5 -27.74 -28.09 9.86
CA PRO A 5 -26.52 -27.42 9.42
C PRO A 5 -25.84 -26.89 10.67
N GLY A 6 -24.66 -27.41 11.01
CA GLY A 6 -23.82 -26.85 12.06
C GLY A 6 -23.63 -25.35 11.79
N PRO A 7 -23.46 -24.50 12.82
CA PRO A 7 -23.39 -23.05 12.67
C PRO A 7 -22.48 -22.74 11.49
N ARG A 8 -23.08 -22.21 10.41
CA ARG A 8 -22.41 -21.93 9.13
C ARG A 8 -20.97 -21.55 9.43
N GLU A 9 -20.04 -22.38 9.00
CA GLU A 9 -18.60 -22.15 9.09
C GLU A 9 -18.37 -20.65 8.87
N ARG A 10 -18.19 -19.90 9.97
CA ARG A 10 -18.13 -18.43 9.88
C ARG A 10 -16.88 -18.20 9.07
N ARG A 11 -17.04 -17.84 7.80
CA ARG A 11 -15.92 -17.52 6.91
C ARG A 11 -15.13 -16.44 7.62
N GLN A 12 -14.03 -16.83 8.26
CA GLN A 12 -13.31 -15.94 9.16
C GLN A 12 -12.84 -14.76 8.33
N ALA A 13 -13.16 -13.55 8.80
CA ALA A 13 -12.70 -12.34 8.13
C ALA A 13 -11.17 -12.36 8.11
N SER A 14 -10.60 -12.25 6.91
CA SER A 14 -9.15 -12.26 6.76
C SER A 14 -8.56 -10.98 7.38
N PRO A 15 -7.51 -11.06 8.21
CA PRO A 15 -6.89 -9.87 8.81
C PRO A 15 -5.98 -9.10 7.84
N TRP A 16 -5.57 -9.73 6.73
CA TRP A 16 -4.57 -9.19 5.80
C TRP A 16 -4.90 -7.82 5.18
N PRO A 17 -6.17 -7.50 4.83
CA PRO A 17 -6.50 -6.17 4.34
C PRO A 17 -6.19 -5.04 5.34
N PHE A 18 -6.36 -5.29 6.64
CA PHE A 18 -6.01 -4.31 7.68
C PHE A 18 -4.51 -4.06 7.73
N VAL A 19 -3.71 -5.14 7.69
CA VAL A 19 -2.24 -5.04 7.61
C VAL A 19 -1.82 -4.23 6.38
N GLY A 20 -2.45 -4.50 5.23
CA GLY A 20 -2.19 -3.77 4.00
C GLY A 20 -2.54 -2.28 4.08
N MET A 21 -3.69 -1.91 4.66
CA MET A 21 -4.05 -0.48 4.76
C MET A 21 -3.23 0.28 5.80
N ILE A 22 -2.82 -0.37 6.90
CA ILE A 22 -1.85 0.21 7.83
C ILE A 22 -0.54 0.49 7.08
N GLY A 23 -0.06 -0.47 6.30
CA GLY A 23 1.11 -0.29 5.43
C GLY A 23 0.94 0.87 4.45
N MET A 24 -0.22 1.00 3.80
CA MET A 24 -0.51 2.10 2.89
C MET A 24 -0.44 3.46 3.58
N ALA A 25 -0.97 3.57 4.81
CA ALA A 25 -0.87 4.81 5.60
C ALA A 25 0.58 5.15 5.98
N CYS A 26 1.37 4.16 6.41
CA CYS A 26 2.80 4.34 6.70
C CYS A 26 3.57 4.84 5.46
N VAL A 27 3.33 4.23 4.30
CA VAL A 27 4.01 4.63 3.06
C VAL A 27 3.57 6.02 2.59
N ALA A 28 2.30 6.40 2.77
CA ALA A 28 1.84 7.75 2.49
C ALA A 28 2.60 8.79 3.32
N PHE A 29 2.78 8.52 4.62
CA PHE A 29 3.57 9.37 5.49
C PHE A 29 5.03 9.47 5.03
N LEU A 30 5.66 8.35 4.68
CA LEU A 30 7.04 8.33 4.17
C LEU A 30 7.19 9.18 2.90
N ILE A 31 6.26 9.04 1.94
CA ILE A 31 6.26 9.85 0.72
C ILE A 31 6.06 11.33 1.08
N GLY A 32 5.07 11.66 1.91
CA GLY A 32 4.78 13.04 2.30
C GLY A 32 5.95 13.72 3.01
N ALA A 33 6.60 13.03 3.95
CA ALA A 33 7.78 13.53 4.67
C ALA A 33 8.97 13.76 3.73
N SER A 34 9.03 13.06 2.59
CA SER A 34 10.13 13.19 1.62
C SER A 34 10.21 14.57 0.96
N VAL A 35 9.16 15.40 1.04
CA VAL A 35 9.18 16.79 0.51
C VAL A 35 10.29 17.65 1.11
N LEU A 36 10.81 17.27 2.28
CA LEU A 36 11.91 17.96 2.95
C LEU A 36 13.28 17.75 2.27
N VAL A 37 13.43 16.70 1.46
CA VAL A 37 14.71 16.31 0.84
C VAL A 37 14.62 16.01 -0.66
N VAL A 38 13.39 15.85 -1.19
CA VAL A 38 13.10 15.51 -2.59
C VAL A 38 12.28 16.65 -3.22
N PRO A 39 12.49 16.98 -4.50
CA PRO A 39 11.67 17.98 -5.19
C PRO A 39 10.17 17.70 -5.08
N TRP A 40 9.39 18.72 -4.77
CA TRP A 40 7.95 18.59 -4.49
C TRP A 40 7.16 17.90 -5.61
N TYR A 41 7.55 18.07 -6.88
CA TYR A 41 6.86 17.45 -8.02
C TYR A 41 7.05 15.93 -8.05
N VAL A 42 8.20 15.42 -7.59
CA VAL A 42 8.45 13.97 -7.47
C VAL A 42 7.59 13.38 -6.37
N VAL A 43 7.48 14.10 -5.24
CA VAL A 43 6.58 13.72 -4.14
C VAL A 43 5.13 13.71 -4.61
N ALA A 44 4.70 14.72 -5.39
CA ALA A 44 3.37 14.76 -5.97
C ALA A 44 3.09 13.57 -6.91
N LEU A 45 4.05 13.20 -7.77
CA LEU A 45 3.93 12.03 -8.64
C LEU A 45 3.87 10.72 -7.85
N LEU A 46 4.68 10.57 -6.79
CA LEU A 46 4.64 9.41 -5.90
C LEU A 46 3.33 9.33 -5.12
N LEU A 47 2.77 10.45 -4.66
CA LEU A 47 1.45 10.49 -4.02
C LEU A 47 0.33 10.15 -5.01
N ALA A 48 0.43 10.59 -6.27
CA ALA A 48 -0.52 10.21 -7.30
C ALA A 48 -0.48 8.70 -7.59
N LEU A 49 0.73 8.13 -7.70
CA LEU A 49 0.92 6.68 -7.81
C LEU A 49 0.33 5.95 -6.60
N TRP A 50 0.64 6.41 -5.39
CA TRP A 50 0.12 5.84 -4.16
C TRP A 50 -1.42 5.89 -4.13
N ALA A 51 -2.04 6.99 -4.56
CA ALA A 51 -3.49 7.12 -4.61
C ALA A 51 -4.12 6.12 -5.59
N MET A 52 -3.51 5.93 -6.77
CA MET A 52 -3.93 4.89 -7.71
C MET A 52 -3.86 3.50 -7.07
N VAL A 53 -2.77 3.18 -6.37
CA VAL A 53 -2.61 1.90 -5.65
C VAL A 53 -3.58 1.78 -4.47
N LEU A 54 -3.95 2.88 -3.81
CA LEU A 54 -4.96 2.88 -2.76
C LEU A 54 -6.33 2.45 -3.29
N PHE A 55 -6.74 2.92 -4.47
CA PHE A 55 -7.97 2.45 -5.12
C PHE A 55 -7.90 0.95 -5.46
N VAL A 56 -6.72 0.46 -5.85
CA VAL A 56 -6.52 -0.99 -6.04
C VAL A 56 -6.64 -1.73 -4.72
N ALA A 57 -6.05 -1.21 -3.63
CA ALA A 57 -6.13 -1.81 -2.30
C ALA A 57 -7.57 -1.90 -1.78
N THR A 58 -8.38 -0.87 -1.98
CA THR A 58 -9.80 -0.87 -1.59
C THR A 58 -10.62 -1.86 -2.42
N ALA A 59 -10.34 -1.99 -3.73
CA ALA A 59 -10.98 -2.99 -4.57
C ALA A 59 -10.56 -4.42 -4.19
N TRP A 60 -9.28 -4.64 -3.91
CA TRP A 60 -8.73 -5.95 -3.56
C TRP A 60 -9.04 -6.39 -2.14
N TRP A 61 -9.50 -5.47 -1.28
CA TRP A 61 -9.91 -5.76 0.10
C TRP A 61 -10.83 -7.00 0.18
N SER A 62 -11.81 -7.11 -0.72
CA SER A 62 -12.75 -8.23 -0.76
C SER A 62 -12.39 -9.31 -1.78
N LEU A 63 -11.80 -8.93 -2.92
CA LEU A 63 -11.52 -9.85 -4.02
C LEU A 63 -10.27 -10.71 -3.75
N HIS A 64 -9.22 -10.09 -3.21
CA HIS A 64 -7.88 -10.68 -3.07
C HIS A 64 -7.22 -10.27 -1.73
N PRO A 65 -7.80 -10.60 -0.57
CA PRO A 65 -7.40 -10.03 0.72
C PRO A 65 -5.94 -10.32 1.12
N SER A 66 -5.38 -11.45 0.71
CA SER A 66 -3.97 -11.81 0.97
C SER A 66 -2.97 -11.02 0.13
N TRP A 67 -3.43 -10.30 -0.90
CA TRP A 67 -2.56 -9.53 -1.80
C TRP A 67 -2.42 -8.06 -1.37
N VAL A 68 -3.39 -7.55 -0.59
CA VAL A 68 -3.40 -6.16 -0.11
C VAL A 68 -2.10 -5.76 0.62
N PRO A 69 -1.47 -6.61 1.48
CA PRO A 69 -0.19 -6.28 2.11
C PRO A 69 0.97 -6.07 1.15
N TRP A 70 0.93 -6.63 -0.06
CA TRP A 70 2.01 -6.47 -1.04
C TRP A 70 1.98 -5.13 -1.77
N LEU A 71 0.82 -4.46 -1.79
CA LEU A 71 0.67 -3.14 -2.40
C LEU A 71 1.54 -2.07 -1.74
N PRO A 72 1.51 -1.85 -0.41
CA PRO A 72 2.41 -0.89 0.23
C PRO A 72 3.87 -1.29 0.11
N VAL A 73 4.21 -2.59 0.09
CA VAL A 73 5.58 -3.05 -0.15
C VAL A 73 6.06 -2.62 -1.53
N ALA A 74 5.25 -2.82 -2.57
CA ALA A 74 5.58 -2.40 -3.93
C ALA A 74 5.76 -0.88 -4.02
N VAL A 75 4.86 -0.10 -3.41
CA VAL A 75 4.98 1.37 -3.40
C VAL A 75 6.21 1.83 -2.61
N ALA A 76 6.52 1.20 -1.48
CA ALA A 76 7.72 1.50 -0.70
C ALA A 76 9.00 1.23 -1.49
N VAL A 77 9.04 0.15 -2.28
CA VAL A 77 10.18 -0.16 -3.17
C VAL A 77 10.31 0.90 -4.26
N VAL A 78 9.21 1.28 -4.92
CA VAL A 78 9.22 2.34 -5.94
C VAL A 78 9.68 3.66 -5.34
N TRP A 79 9.20 4.03 -4.15
CA TRP A 79 9.66 5.20 -3.42
C TRP A 79 11.16 5.12 -3.15
N PHE A 80 11.66 4.02 -2.58
CA PHE A 80 13.07 3.86 -2.24
C PHE A 80 13.97 4.00 -3.46
N VAL A 81 13.64 3.29 -4.54
CA VAL A 81 14.38 3.37 -5.81
C VAL A 81 14.36 4.79 -6.36
N THR A 82 13.21 5.47 -6.34
CA THR A 82 13.08 6.84 -6.85
C THR A 82 13.92 7.83 -6.05
N VAL A 83 13.88 7.74 -4.72
CA VAL A 83 14.63 8.64 -3.85
C VAL A 83 16.13 8.39 -4.00
N VAL A 84 16.59 7.14 -3.90
CA VAL A 84 18.02 6.80 -3.97
C VAL A 84 18.60 7.03 -5.37
N ALA A 85 17.89 6.62 -6.42
CA ALA A 85 18.36 6.88 -7.78
C ALA A 85 18.33 8.39 -8.08
N GLY A 86 17.31 9.10 -7.59
CA GLY A 86 17.19 10.54 -7.77
C GLY A 86 18.30 11.32 -7.07
N THR A 87 18.62 10.95 -5.83
CA THR A 87 19.73 11.57 -5.08
C THR A 87 21.08 11.31 -5.76
N VAL A 88 21.34 10.09 -6.23
CA VAL A 88 22.60 9.74 -6.92
C VAL A 88 22.72 10.37 -8.30
N ALA A 89 21.65 10.38 -9.10
CA ALA A 89 21.70 10.82 -10.50
C ALA A 89 21.54 12.33 -10.67
N PHE A 90 20.74 12.97 -9.81
CA PHE A 90 20.40 14.40 -9.94
C PHE A 90 20.88 15.25 -8.76
N GLY A 91 21.51 14.65 -7.74
CA GLY A 91 22.03 15.38 -6.58
C GLY A 91 20.93 15.99 -5.71
N TRP A 92 19.75 15.37 -5.67
CA TRP A 92 18.70 15.78 -4.73
C TRP A 92 19.17 15.41 -3.31
N GLY A 93 19.38 16.40 -2.45
CA GLY A 93 19.98 16.22 -1.12
C GLY A 93 20.78 17.44 -0.68
#